data_AF-A0A9E2V4P8-F1
#
_entry.id   AF-A0A9E2V4P8-F1
#
_cell.length_a   1.000
_cell.length_b   1.000
_cell.length_c   1.000
_cell.angle_alpha   90.00
_cell.angle_beta   90.00
_cell.angle_gamma   90.00
#
_symmetry.space_group_name_H-M   'P 1'
#
loop_
_entity.id
_entity.type
_entity.pdbx_description
1 polymer ?
#
loop_
_entity_poly.entity_id
_entity_poly.type
_entity_poly.pdbx_seq_one_letter_code
_entity_poly.pdbx_strand_id
1 'polypeptide(L)'
;MRRRWLLGLVGLGLLAQGLLAAPAQAAPLPGAARSDTSAASTDGPIVLIGVTGLRWSDVSTLSTPALWRLSRTAALGQVVVRSVSTRACPADGWLAVSSGARAADALSVGCRTLTNPSALDGTTRVTQWQQYTDAVDSQSYGAQLGLLGDTLSANGIAATAIGPGAAIALADSTGVVAGAYTARPEGRRQLTTAVRTALTSDRLVVIDAGTLRDPGYETIDPDQLITPAPTVEPGQQETGPPGADAILETGRAEQAEVIDARVAAVLAATSGTDATVLLVSLADSGTSALQLAAVVGELPSGEATGLLTSASTRQAGLLQTADVLPTLLAGLDLTDTAPDLSGSVITSAPGPATGTARVAALADTDRLATQITRAAGGFTTRLMLAQLLLVVAAGLLLWWSGRGGWAGPAGRLLVPGLR
;
A
#
# COMPACT_ATOMS: atom_id res chain seq x y z
N MET A 1 -18.48 45.76 -29.95
CA MET A 1 -17.25 44.94 -30.06
C MET A 1 -16.59 44.59 -28.72
N ARG A 2 -16.65 45.42 -27.66
CA ARG A 2 -15.99 45.17 -26.35
C ARG A 2 -16.51 43.98 -25.52
N ARG A 3 -17.75 43.51 -25.75
CA ARG A 3 -18.36 42.40 -24.97
C ARG A 3 -17.94 41.00 -25.45
N ARG A 4 -17.43 40.87 -26.69
CA ARG A 4 -16.93 39.59 -27.25
C ARG A 4 -15.49 39.29 -26.82
N TRP A 5 -14.73 40.30 -26.40
CA TRP A 5 -13.37 40.14 -25.87
C TRP A 5 -13.34 39.72 -24.39
N LEU A 6 -14.40 40.00 -23.64
CA LEU A 6 -14.56 39.57 -22.23
C LEU A 6 -14.78 38.05 -22.09
N LEU A 7 -15.43 37.41 -23.07
CA LEU A 7 -15.57 35.95 -23.10
C LEU A 7 -14.28 35.25 -23.58
N GLY A 8 -13.48 35.92 -24.41
CA GLY A 8 -12.18 35.39 -24.87
C GLY A 8 -11.12 35.34 -23.77
N LEU A 9 -11.09 36.31 -22.85
CA LEU A 9 -10.10 36.36 -21.76
C LEU A 9 -10.47 35.50 -20.54
N VAL A 10 -11.76 35.29 -20.27
CA VAL A 10 -12.21 34.28 -19.28
C VAL A 10 -11.97 32.86 -19.81
N GLY A 11 -12.15 32.64 -21.11
CA GLY A 11 -11.75 31.39 -21.77
C GLY A 11 -10.24 31.16 -21.75
N LEU A 12 -9.41 32.20 -21.89
CA LEU A 12 -7.96 32.08 -21.81
C LEU A 12 -7.44 31.87 -20.38
N GLY A 13 -8.15 32.36 -19.36
CA GLY A 13 -7.85 32.08 -17.95
C GLY A 13 -8.17 30.65 -17.53
N LEU A 14 -9.17 30.02 -18.15
CA LEU A 14 -9.46 28.60 -18.02
C LEU A 14 -8.54 27.72 -18.88
N LEU A 15 -8.10 28.19 -20.06
CA LEU A 15 -7.08 27.50 -20.87
C LEU A 15 -5.66 27.60 -20.30
N ALA A 16 -5.35 28.66 -19.54
CA ALA A 16 -4.09 28.78 -18.79
C ALA A 16 -4.03 27.85 -17.55
N GLN A 17 -5.15 27.20 -17.16
CA GLN A 17 -5.13 26.12 -16.17
C GLN A 17 -4.44 24.85 -16.69
N GLY A 18 -4.26 24.71 -18.00
CA GLY A 18 -3.53 23.58 -18.60
C GLY A 18 -2.01 23.73 -18.65
N LEU A 19 -1.44 24.91 -18.35
CA LEU A 19 -0.02 25.20 -18.66
C LEU A 19 0.89 25.52 -17.46
N LEU A 20 0.37 25.54 -16.22
CA LEU A 20 1.19 25.83 -15.02
C LEU A 20 1.40 24.64 -14.08
N ALA A 21 0.95 23.43 -14.46
CA ALA A 21 1.67 22.23 -14.07
C ALA A 21 2.91 22.13 -14.97
N ALA A 22 3.93 22.94 -14.68
CA ALA A 22 5.26 22.64 -15.20
C ALA A 22 5.60 21.24 -14.66
N PRO A 23 5.76 20.20 -15.50
CA PRO A 23 6.46 19.03 -15.02
C PRO A 23 7.83 19.56 -14.59
N ALA A 24 8.29 19.19 -13.40
CA ALA A 24 9.69 19.37 -13.08
C ALA A 24 10.46 18.67 -14.19
N GLN A 25 11.02 19.44 -15.13
CA GLN A 25 11.90 18.91 -16.17
C GLN A 25 13.14 18.45 -15.43
N ALA A 26 13.14 17.19 -15.01
CA ALA A 26 14.37 16.49 -14.71
C ALA A 26 15.26 16.65 -15.95
N ALA A 27 16.43 17.25 -15.75
CA ALA A 27 17.44 17.33 -16.80
C ALA A 27 17.62 15.94 -17.42
N PRO A 28 17.72 15.81 -18.76
CA PRO A 28 17.98 14.53 -19.39
C PRO A 28 19.38 14.09 -18.95
N LEU A 29 19.44 13.19 -17.98
CA LEU A 29 20.63 12.38 -17.75
C LEU A 29 20.82 11.51 -19.00
N PRO A 30 22.06 11.37 -19.51
CA PRO A 30 22.33 10.52 -20.66
C PRO A 30 21.76 9.12 -20.38
N GLY A 31 21.01 8.61 -21.36
CA GLY A 31 20.24 7.38 -21.25
C GLY A 31 21.04 6.28 -20.58
N ALA A 32 20.66 5.94 -19.35
CA ALA A 32 21.03 4.67 -18.78
C ALA A 32 20.44 3.62 -19.72
N ALA A 33 21.33 2.81 -20.30
CA ALA A 33 20.95 1.66 -21.07
C ALA A 33 19.83 0.92 -20.32
N ARG A 34 18.82 0.43 -21.06
CA ARG A 34 18.02 -0.67 -20.56
C ARG A 34 19.02 -1.78 -20.29
N SER A 35 19.40 -1.95 -19.03
CA SER A 35 19.93 -3.21 -18.60
C SER A 35 18.75 -4.14 -18.70
N ASP A 36 18.66 -4.82 -19.84
CA ASP A 36 18.00 -6.12 -19.92
C ASP A 36 18.78 -7.04 -18.99
N THR A 37 18.63 -6.83 -17.68
CA THR A 37 18.99 -7.83 -16.69
C THR A 37 17.94 -8.89 -16.89
N SER A 38 18.26 -9.88 -17.72
CA SER A 38 17.58 -11.17 -17.72
C SER A 38 17.39 -11.54 -16.26
N ALA A 39 16.14 -11.49 -15.78
CA ALA A 39 15.81 -11.94 -14.44
C ALA A 39 16.35 -13.36 -14.32
N ALA A 40 17.20 -13.60 -13.33
CA ALA A 40 17.60 -14.96 -13.02
C ALA A 40 16.38 -15.62 -12.39
N SER A 41 15.96 -16.77 -12.93
CA SER A 41 14.90 -17.57 -12.35
C SER A 41 15.32 -18.03 -10.95
N THR A 42 14.50 -17.76 -9.95
CA THR A 42 14.69 -18.34 -8.62
C THR A 42 14.19 -19.79 -8.70
N ASP A 43 15.11 -20.77 -8.68
CA ASP A 43 14.74 -22.20 -8.81
C ASP A 43 13.89 -22.71 -7.62
N GLY A 44 13.99 -22.06 -6.45
CA GLY A 44 13.30 -22.45 -5.22
C GLY A 44 11.89 -21.84 -5.04
N PRO A 45 11.08 -22.39 -4.11
CA PRO A 45 9.75 -21.89 -3.82
C PRO A 45 9.78 -20.50 -3.15
N ILE A 46 8.73 -19.71 -3.38
CA ILE A 46 8.58 -18.39 -2.77
C ILE A 46 7.66 -18.48 -1.56
N VAL A 47 8.05 -17.84 -0.47
CA VAL A 47 7.28 -17.75 0.77
C VAL A 47 6.99 -16.28 1.08
N LEU A 48 5.74 -15.85 0.90
CA LEU A 48 5.29 -14.53 1.30
C LEU A 48 4.73 -14.57 2.72
N ILE A 49 5.36 -13.88 3.65
CA ILE A 49 4.83 -13.61 4.99
C ILE A 49 4.26 -12.19 4.98
N GLY A 50 2.93 -12.08 4.92
CA GLY A 50 2.25 -10.80 5.07
C GLY A 50 1.86 -10.54 6.52
N VAL A 51 2.01 -9.31 6.97
CA VAL A 51 1.59 -8.84 8.30
C VAL A 51 0.94 -7.46 8.17
N THR A 52 0.10 -7.08 9.13
CA THR A 52 -0.39 -5.69 9.21
C THR A 52 0.30 -4.93 10.34
N GLY A 53 0.76 -3.71 10.06
CA GLY A 53 1.13 -2.72 11.08
C GLY A 53 2.50 -2.88 11.71
N LEU A 54 3.31 -3.85 11.28
CA LEU A 54 4.66 -4.10 11.78
C LEU A 54 5.66 -3.07 11.24
N ARG A 55 6.48 -2.49 12.11
CA ARG A 55 7.46 -1.44 11.81
C ARG A 55 8.85 -1.81 12.32
N TRP A 56 9.88 -1.14 11.82
CA TRP A 56 11.24 -1.30 12.34
C TRP A 56 11.39 -0.90 13.82
N SER A 57 10.52 -0.01 14.33
CA SER A 57 10.47 0.36 15.75
C SER A 57 10.01 -0.77 16.67
N ASP A 58 9.37 -1.81 16.13
CA ASP A 58 8.89 -2.97 16.90
C ASP A 58 9.98 -4.05 17.03
N VAL A 59 11.14 -3.84 16.41
CA VAL A 59 12.23 -4.80 16.34
C VAL A 59 13.19 -4.59 17.53
N SER A 60 13.28 -5.58 18.41
CA SER A 60 14.07 -5.55 19.64
C SER A 60 14.73 -6.90 19.91
N THR A 61 15.83 -6.87 20.67
CA THR A 61 16.57 -8.10 21.04
C THR A 61 15.77 -9.05 21.95
N LEU A 62 14.83 -8.53 22.74
CA LEU A 62 14.18 -9.26 23.82
C LEU A 62 12.76 -9.70 23.45
N SER A 63 11.93 -8.78 22.93
CA SER A 63 10.55 -9.07 22.57
C SER A 63 10.44 -9.69 21.16
N THR A 64 11.25 -9.25 20.20
CA THR A 64 11.15 -9.72 18.81
C THR A 64 12.48 -10.29 18.27
N PRO A 65 13.00 -11.36 18.89
CA PRO A 65 14.34 -11.88 18.60
C PRO A 65 14.49 -12.45 17.19
N ALA A 66 13.42 -12.93 16.54
CA ALA A 66 13.51 -13.42 15.16
C ALA A 66 13.62 -12.26 14.16
N LEU A 67 12.78 -11.25 14.30
CA LEU A 67 12.85 -10.00 13.52
C LEU A 67 14.19 -9.29 13.73
N TRP A 68 14.68 -9.27 14.97
CA TRP A 68 15.98 -8.69 15.29
C TRP A 68 17.13 -9.44 14.60
N ARG A 69 17.09 -10.77 14.55
CA ARG A 69 18.08 -11.55 13.80
C ARG A 69 18.00 -11.26 12.30
N LEU A 70 16.79 -11.24 11.76
CA LEU A 70 16.50 -10.95 10.37
C LEU A 70 17.01 -9.56 9.96
N SER A 71 16.90 -8.55 10.84
CA SER A 71 17.46 -7.21 10.61
C SER A 71 18.98 -7.18 10.36
N ARG A 72 19.69 -8.25 10.71
CA ARG A 72 21.15 -8.35 10.51
C ARG A 72 21.52 -9.12 9.25
N THR A 73 20.71 -10.10 8.88
CA THR A 73 21.06 -11.09 7.86
C THR A 73 20.30 -10.91 6.55
N ALA A 74 19.13 -10.26 6.57
CA ALA A 74 18.30 -10.06 5.40
C ALA A 74 18.66 -8.78 4.62
N ALA A 75 18.19 -8.71 3.37
CA ALA A 75 17.98 -7.44 2.68
C ALA A 75 16.79 -6.71 3.30
N LEU A 76 16.93 -5.41 3.58
CA LEU A 76 15.95 -4.67 4.37
C LEU A 76 15.30 -3.55 3.57
N GLY A 77 14.03 -3.30 3.82
CA GLY A 77 13.32 -2.17 3.23
C GLY A 77 12.18 -1.69 4.11
N GLN A 78 11.47 -0.70 3.58
CA GLN A 78 10.24 -0.18 4.15
C GLN A 78 9.18 -0.05 3.08
N VAL A 79 7.93 -0.19 3.47
CA VAL A 79 6.78 -0.21 2.56
C VAL A 79 5.93 1.03 2.81
N VAL A 80 5.65 1.75 1.73
CA VAL A 80 4.57 2.72 1.68
C VAL A 80 3.28 1.94 1.44
N VAL A 81 2.51 1.75 2.50
CA VAL A 81 1.25 0.98 2.46
C VAL A 81 0.03 1.80 2.10
N ARG A 82 0.20 3.11 1.89
CA ARG A 82 -0.90 4.00 1.53
C ARG A 82 -1.59 3.52 0.25
N SER A 83 -2.83 3.08 0.42
CA SER A 83 -3.71 2.64 -0.65
C SER A 83 -4.67 3.77 -1.05
N VAL A 84 -5.95 3.46 -1.23
CA VAL A 84 -7.03 4.39 -1.62
C VAL A 84 -7.26 5.47 -0.56
N SER A 85 -7.25 5.07 0.71
CA SER A 85 -7.41 5.97 1.85
C SER A 85 -6.05 6.44 2.38
N THR A 86 -6.07 7.33 3.38
CA THR A 86 -4.84 7.77 4.06
C THR A 86 -4.23 6.71 4.97
N ARG A 87 -4.98 5.66 5.31
CA ARG A 87 -4.60 4.59 6.23
C ARG A 87 -5.10 3.26 5.71
N ALA A 88 -4.18 2.37 5.35
CA ALA A 88 -4.55 1.06 4.84
C ALA A 88 -5.06 0.16 5.96
N CYS A 89 -6.24 -0.43 5.74
CA CYS A 89 -6.76 -1.51 6.56
C CYS A 89 -6.08 -2.85 6.21
N PRO A 90 -6.17 -3.87 7.09
CA PRO A 90 -5.59 -5.19 6.81
C PRO A 90 -6.02 -5.76 5.45
N ALA A 91 -7.31 -5.64 5.10
CA ALA A 91 -7.84 -6.13 3.83
C ALA A 91 -7.19 -5.43 2.62
N ASP A 92 -7.03 -4.10 2.67
CA ASP A 92 -6.45 -3.28 1.59
C ASP A 92 -5.07 -3.81 1.16
N GLY A 93 -4.24 -4.19 2.13
CA GLY A 93 -2.91 -4.73 1.88
C GLY A 93 -2.95 -6.05 1.10
N TRP A 94 -3.83 -6.98 1.50
CA TRP A 94 -3.99 -8.27 0.84
C TRP A 94 -4.67 -8.17 -0.52
N LEU A 95 -5.65 -7.26 -0.68
CA LEU A 95 -6.27 -6.94 -1.96
C LEU A 95 -5.25 -6.34 -2.94
N ALA A 96 -4.31 -5.53 -2.44
CA ALA A 96 -3.22 -5.01 -3.25
C ALA A 96 -2.23 -6.09 -3.69
N VAL A 97 -1.99 -7.11 -2.87
CA VAL A 97 -1.21 -8.30 -3.29
C VAL A 97 -1.97 -9.09 -4.36
N SER A 98 -3.27 -9.30 -4.18
CA SER A 98 -4.12 -10.03 -5.13
C SER A 98 -4.18 -9.36 -6.51
N SER A 99 -4.20 -8.03 -6.55
CA SER A 99 -4.44 -7.24 -7.77
C SER A 99 -3.21 -6.56 -8.37
N GLY A 100 -2.11 -6.41 -7.62
CA GLY A 100 -0.93 -5.65 -8.02
C GLY A 100 -1.17 -4.14 -8.16
N ALA A 101 -2.27 -3.65 -7.59
CA ALA A 101 -2.70 -2.27 -7.63
C ALA A 101 -3.20 -1.81 -6.27
N ARG A 102 -3.40 -0.50 -6.10
CA ARG A 102 -4.08 0.01 -4.91
C ARG A 102 -5.52 -0.46 -4.92
N ALA A 103 -5.89 -1.25 -3.92
CA ALA A 103 -7.24 -1.69 -3.66
C ALA A 103 -7.55 -1.44 -2.19
N ALA A 104 -8.81 -1.14 -1.88
CA ALA A 104 -9.26 -1.01 -0.50
C ALA A 104 -10.62 -1.65 -0.32
N ASP A 105 -10.83 -2.19 0.87
CA ASP A 105 -12.17 -2.56 1.32
C ASP A 105 -13.03 -1.29 1.53
N ALA A 106 -14.34 -1.47 1.59
CA ALA A 106 -15.25 -0.41 1.98
C ALA A 106 -14.94 -0.02 3.43
N LEU A 107 -14.45 1.21 3.64
CA LEU A 107 -14.26 1.75 4.97
C LEU A 107 -15.61 1.94 5.65
N SER A 108 -15.91 1.08 6.62
CA SER A 108 -16.97 1.32 7.61
C SER A 108 -16.42 2.16 8.76
N VAL A 109 -17.08 2.15 9.93
CA VAL A 109 -16.64 2.87 11.15
C VAL A 109 -15.20 2.49 11.58
N GLY A 110 -14.67 1.36 11.09
CA GLY A 110 -13.29 0.93 11.30
C GLY A 110 -12.85 -0.13 10.29
N CYS A 111 -11.63 -0.65 10.48
CA CYS A 111 -11.16 -1.78 9.69
C CYS A 111 -11.84 -3.07 10.14
N ARG A 112 -12.34 -3.90 9.22
CA ARG A 112 -12.90 -5.19 9.58
C ARG A 112 -11.83 -6.23 9.96
N THR A 113 -12.19 -7.16 10.83
CA THR A 113 -11.39 -8.35 11.12
C THR A 113 -11.47 -9.30 9.93
N LEU A 114 -10.31 -9.81 9.49
CA LEU A 114 -10.26 -10.79 8.39
C LEU A 114 -10.76 -12.14 8.89
N THR A 115 -11.71 -12.74 8.18
CA THR A 115 -12.27 -14.06 8.52
C THR A 115 -11.72 -15.14 7.61
N ASN A 116 -11.62 -16.36 8.12
CA ASN A 116 -11.24 -17.51 7.30
C ASN A 116 -12.27 -17.71 6.18
N PRO A 117 -11.84 -18.14 4.97
CA PRO A 117 -12.74 -18.55 3.91
C PRO A 117 -13.60 -19.74 4.36
N SER A 118 -14.75 -19.89 3.70
CA SER A 118 -15.68 -20.99 3.93
C SER A 118 -15.56 -22.03 2.82
N ALA A 119 -15.78 -23.30 3.17
CA ALA A 119 -15.92 -24.35 2.18
C ALA A 119 -17.36 -24.32 1.64
N LEU A 120 -17.52 -24.00 0.36
CA LEU A 120 -18.80 -24.00 -0.36
C LEU A 120 -18.66 -24.89 -1.60
N ASP A 121 -19.54 -25.88 -1.73
CA ASP A 121 -19.60 -26.78 -2.89
C ASP A 121 -18.25 -27.45 -3.26
N GLY A 122 -17.46 -27.80 -2.24
CA GLY A 122 -16.14 -28.42 -2.41
C GLY A 122 -15.01 -27.44 -2.77
N THR A 123 -15.29 -26.15 -2.87
CA THR A 123 -14.30 -25.07 -3.09
C THR A 123 -14.11 -24.25 -1.82
N THR A 124 -12.91 -23.70 -1.62
CA THR A 124 -12.64 -22.76 -0.51
C THR A 124 -12.80 -21.34 -1.01
N ARG A 125 -13.77 -20.58 -0.46
CA ARG A 125 -14.13 -19.25 -0.97
C ARG A 125 -14.01 -18.18 0.11
N VAL A 126 -13.43 -17.04 -0.24
CA VAL A 126 -13.35 -15.86 0.62
C VAL A 126 -14.75 -15.30 0.86
N THR A 127 -15.20 -15.31 2.11
CA THR A 127 -16.59 -15.03 2.49
C THR A 127 -17.04 -13.61 2.10
N GLN A 128 -16.17 -12.61 2.23
CA GLN A 128 -16.49 -11.20 1.93
C GLN A 128 -16.12 -10.78 0.50
N TRP A 129 -15.78 -11.71 -0.40
CA TRP A 129 -15.22 -11.37 -1.70
C TRP A 129 -16.07 -10.38 -2.50
N GLN A 130 -17.39 -10.59 -2.56
CA GLN A 130 -18.29 -9.69 -3.28
C GLN A 130 -18.24 -8.26 -2.74
N GLN A 131 -18.13 -8.09 -1.41
CA GLN A 131 -18.04 -6.75 -0.81
C GLN A 131 -16.72 -6.08 -1.16
N TYR A 132 -15.62 -6.84 -1.26
CA TYR A 132 -14.34 -6.30 -1.71
C TYR A 132 -14.41 -5.88 -3.18
N THR A 133 -15.01 -6.71 -4.05
CA THR A 133 -15.20 -6.37 -5.47
C THR A 133 -16.06 -5.12 -5.64
N ASP A 134 -17.22 -5.05 -4.98
CA ASP A 134 -18.11 -3.88 -5.03
C ASP A 134 -17.40 -2.61 -4.54
N ALA A 135 -16.59 -2.72 -3.48
CA ALA A 135 -15.80 -1.61 -2.97
C ALA A 135 -14.73 -1.16 -3.97
N VAL A 136 -13.99 -2.09 -4.58
CA VAL A 136 -12.92 -1.81 -5.54
C VAL A 136 -13.45 -1.25 -6.86
N ASP A 137 -14.58 -1.75 -7.35
CA ASP A 137 -15.23 -1.25 -8.58
C ASP A 137 -15.66 0.22 -8.47
N SER A 138 -15.89 0.71 -7.25
CA SER A 138 -16.18 2.11 -6.99
C SER A 138 -14.94 3.03 -6.97
N GLN A 139 -13.73 2.46 -7.06
CA GLN A 139 -12.45 3.16 -6.90
C GLN A 139 -11.79 3.44 -8.25
N SER A 140 -11.03 4.53 -8.34
CA SER A 140 -10.41 4.99 -9.61
C SER A 140 -9.05 4.36 -9.94
N TYR A 141 -8.65 3.30 -9.24
CA TYR A 141 -7.33 2.69 -9.39
C TYR A 141 -7.29 1.51 -10.36
N GLY A 142 -8.45 1.05 -10.85
CA GLY A 142 -8.53 -0.02 -11.86
C GLY A 142 -7.96 -1.36 -11.39
N ALA A 143 -8.00 -1.62 -10.08
CA ALA A 143 -7.48 -2.86 -9.51
C ALA A 143 -8.33 -4.05 -9.96
N GLN A 144 -7.69 -5.08 -10.51
CA GLN A 144 -8.33 -6.33 -10.89
C GLN A 144 -8.15 -7.34 -9.77
N LEU A 145 -9.16 -7.48 -8.91
CA LEU A 145 -9.11 -8.45 -7.82
C LEU A 145 -9.06 -9.87 -8.38
N GLY A 146 -8.21 -10.69 -7.79
CA GLY A 146 -8.04 -12.08 -8.17
C GLY A 146 -6.96 -12.36 -9.22
N LEU A 147 -6.31 -11.31 -9.73
CA LEU A 147 -5.31 -11.43 -10.79
C LEU A 147 -4.20 -12.45 -10.46
N LEU A 148 -3.68 -12.45 -9.23
CA LEU A 148 -2.71 -13.45 -8.79
C LEU A 148 -3.30 -14.88 -8.85
N GLY A 149 -4.47 -15.10 -8.27
CA GLY A 149 -5.11 -16.42 -8.23
C GLY A 149 -5.45 -16.95 -9.63
N ASP A 150 -5.95 -16.09 -10.51
CA ASP A 150 -6.22 -16.42 -11.92
C ASP A 150 -4.94 -16.82 -12.65
N THR A 151 -3.87 -16.03 -12.47
CA THR A 151 -2.58 -16.26 -13.13
C THR A 151 -1.95 -17.59 -12.67
N LEU A 152 -2.02 -17.90 -11.37
CA LEU A 152 -1.53 -19.17 -10.83
C LEU A 152 -2.32 -20.35 -11.38
N SER A 153 -3.65 -20.24 -11.40
CA SER A 153 -4.54 -21.31 -11.87
C SER A 153 -4.38 -21.57 -13.37
N ALA A 154 -4.28 -20.51 -14.18
CA ALA A 154 -4.11 -20.60 -15.62
C ALA A 154 -2.77 -21.25 -16.03
N ASN A 155 -1.73 -21.07 -15.20
CA ASN A 155 -0.40 -21.61 -15.44
C ASN A 155 -0.09 -22.89 -14.62
N GLY A 156 -1.08 -23.43 -13.90
CA GLY A 156 -0.93 -24.66 -13.11
C GLY A 156 0.10 -24.56 -11.98
N ILE A 157 0.32 -23.36 -11.42
CA ILE A 157 1.26 -23.15 -10.33
C ILE A 157 0.60 -23.54 -9.01
N ALA A 158 1.14 -24.58 -8.36
CA ALA A 158 0.68 -25.03 -7.06
C ALA A 158 1.04 -23.99 -5.97
N ALA A 159 0.02 -23.61 -5.18
CA ALA A 159 0.14 -22.64 -4.11
C ALA A 159 -0.65 -23.04 -2.86
N THR A 160 -0.19 -22.57 -1.70
CA THR A 160 -0.91 -22.72 -0.42
C THR A 160 -1.11 -21.36 0.25
N ALA A 161 -2.35 -21.11 0.71
CA ALA A 161 -2.70 -20.02 1.61
C ALA A 161 -2.79 -20.50 3.08
N ILE A 162 -2.07 -19.84 3.98
CA ILE A 162 -2.13 -20.07 5.43
C ILE A 162 -2.70 -18.82 6.11
N GLY A 163 -3.95 -18.90 6.55
CA GLY A 163 -4.67 -17.80 7.23
C GLY A 163 -5.51 -16.92 6.30
N PRO A 164 -6.35 -16.04 6.89
CA PRO A 164 -7.42 -15.36 6.16
C PRO A 164 -6.89 -14.31 5.17
N GLY A 165 -5.84 -13.56 5.51
CA GLY A 165 -5.20 -12.63 4.58
C GLY A 165 -4.57 -13.32 3.36
N ALA A 166 -3.92 -14.46 3.57
CA ALA A 166 -3.35 -15.27 2.49
C ALA A 166 -4.43 -15.81 1.55
N ALA A 167 -5.59 -16.19 2.08
CA ALA A 167 -6.74 -16.58 1.28
C ALA A 167 -7.26 -15.44 0.39
N ILE A 168 -7.26 -14.19 0.89
CA ILE A 168 -7.60 -13.01 0.09
C ILE A 168 -6.57 -12.78 -1.03
N ALA A 169 -5.27 -12.93 -0.75
CA ALA A 169 -4.23 -12.77 -1.76
C ALA A 169 -4.32 -13.79 -2.90
N LEU A 170 -4.58 -15.05 -2.55
CA LEU A 170 -4.64 -16.17 -3.51
C LEU A 170 -6.04 -16.42 -4.08
N ALA A 171 -7.06 -15.66 -3.69
CA ALA A 171 -8.36 -15.75 -4.34
C ALA A 171 -8.24 -15.43 -5.83
N ASP A 172 -8.99 -16.16 -6.65
CA ASP A 172 -9.20 -15.91 -8.09
C ASP A 172 -10.25 -14.79 -8.29
N SER A 173 -10.55 -14.40 -9.53
CA SER A 173 -11.51 -13.30 -9.78
C SER A 173 -12.89 -13.58 -9.20
N THR A 174 -13.25 -14.85 -9.00
CA THR A 174 -14.53 -15.24 -8.42
C THR A 174 -14.50 -15.25 -6.89
N GLY A 175 -13.33 -15.26 -6.26
CA GLY A 175 -13.15 -15.34 -4.81
C GLY A 175 -12.82 -16.74 -4.29
N VAL A 176 -12.59 -17.71 -5.18
CA VAL A 176 -12.13 -19.05 -4.81
C VAL A 176 -10.62 -19.01 -4.60
N VAL A 177 -10.13 -19.56 -3.50
CA VAL A 177 -8.69 -19.62 -3.23
C VAL A 177 -8.02 -20.53 -4.26
N ALA A 178 -7.09 -19.98 -5.05
CA ALA A 178 -6.27 -20.72 -5.97
C ALA A 178 -5.25 -21.58 -5.18
N GLY A 179 -5.52 -22.89 -5.12
CA GLY A 179 -4.67 -23.87 -4.44
C GLY A 179 -5.21 -24.34 -3.09
N ALA A 180 -4.31 -24.83 -2.23
CA ALA A 180 -4.69 -25.35 -0.94
C ALA A 180 -4.87 -24.22 0.10
N TYR A 181 -5.76 -24.45 1.05
CA TYR A 181 -6.00 -23.52 2.15
C TYR A 181 -5.85 -24.23 3.50
N THR A 182 -5.21 -23.55 4.45
CA THR A 182 -5.15 -23.96 5.85
C THR A 182 -5.40 -22.76 6.74
N ALA A 183 -6.33 -22.89 7.69
CA ALA A 183 -6.50 -21.88 8.74
C ALA A 183 -5.19 -21.77 9.54
N ARG A 184 -4.78 -20.53 9.84
CA ARG A 184 -3.50 -20.30 10.53
C ARG A 184 -3.45 -21.02 11.88
N PRO A 185 -2.50 -21.94 12.10
CA PRO A 185 -2.35 -22.57 13.40
C PRO A 185 -1.93 -21.57 14.47
N GLU A 186 -2.48 -21.70 15.68
CA GLU A 186 -2.11 -20.86 16.82
C GLU A 186 -0.71 -21.18 17.35
N GLY A 187 -0.35 -22.47 17.35
CA GLY A 187 0.92 -22.94 17.88
C GLY A 187 2.06 -22.91 16.87
N ARG A 188 3.25 -22.50 17.35
CA ARG A 188 4.48 -22.37 16.54
C ARG A 188 4.85 -23.67 15.82
N ARG A 189 4.77 -24.82 16.51
CA ARG A 189 5.14 -26.13 15.93
C ARG A 189 4.20 -26.53 14.80
N GLN A 190 2.90 -26.32 14.98
CA GLN A 190 1.89 -26.61 13.96
C GLN A 190 2.08 -25.72 12.74
N LEU A 191 2.39 -24.42 12.93
CA LEU A 191 2.70 -23.52 11.83
C LEU A 191 3.97 -23.96 11.08
N THR A 192 5.05 -24.31 11.79
CA THR A 192 6.27 -24.85 11.15
C THR A 192 5.98 -26.12 10.34
N THR A 193 5.17 -27.04 10.86
CA THR A 193 4.78 -28.25 10.13
C THR A 193 3.95 -27.91 8.90
N ALA A 194 2.94 -27.04 9.02
CA ALA A 194 2.09 -26.63 7.90
C ALA A 194 2.91 -26.02 6.75
N VAL A 195 3.85 -25.13 7.07
CA VAL A 195 4.74 -24.52 6.07
C VAL A 195 5.64 -25.56 5.42
N ARG A 196 6.26 -26.47 6.19
CA ARG A 196 7.09 -27.54 5.62
C ARG A 196 6.30 -28.45 4.69
N THR A 197 5.07 -28.81 5.06
CA THR A 197 4.20 -29.63 4.22
C THR A 197 3.89 -28.91 2.90
N ALA A 198 3.50 -27.64 2.94
CA ALA A 198 3.23 -26.85 1.72
C ALA A 198 4.47 -26.79 0.80
N LEU A 199 5.65 -26.57 1.37
CA LEU A 199 6.92 -26.50 0.62
C LEU A 199 7.34 -27.84 -0.04
N THR A 200 6.66 -28.96 0.23
CA THR A 200 6.95 -30.23 -0.46
C THR A 200 6.42 -30.29 -1.88
N SER A 201 5.39 -29.50 -2.21
CA SER A 201 4.69 -29.56 -3.50
C SER A 201 4.47 -28.21 -4.14
N ASP A 202 4.48 -27.12 -3.36
CA ASP A 202 3.98 -25.84 -3.82
C ASP A 202 5.13 -24.87 -4.11
N ARG A 203 5.03 -24.16 -5.24
CA ARG A 203 6.00 -23.12 -5.62
C ARG A 203 5.74 -21.80 -4.91
N LEU A 204 4.54 -21.58 -4.38
CA LEU A 204 4.18 -20.37 -3.65
C LEU A 204 3.46 -20.72 -2.34
N VAL A 205 3.98 -20.23 -1.21
CA VAL A 205 3.29 -20.30 0.09
C VAL A 205 3.05 -18.89 0.59
N VAL A 206 1.79 -18.52 0.77
CA VAL A 206 1.40 -17.22 1.32
C VAL A 206 0.91 -17.42 2.75
N ILE A 207 1.47 -16.67 3.70
CA ILE A 207 1.17 -16.76 5.13
C ILE A 207 0.74 -15.40 5.63
N ASP A 208 -0.46 -15.34 6.21
CA ASP A 208 -0.88 -14.22 7.03
C ASP A 208 -0.30 -14.39 8.44
N ALA A 209 0.72 -13.63 8.82
CA ALA A 209 1.30 -13.67 10.17
C ALA A 209 0.45 -12.96 11.23
N GLY A 210 -0.59 -12.23 10.81
CA GLY A 210 -1.55 -11.56 11.67
C GLY A 210 -1.50 -10.05 11.58
N THR A 211 -2.24 -9.44 12.51
CA THR A 211 -2.48 -8.00 12.54
C THR A 211 -1.95 -7.43 13.84
N LEU A 212 -1.17 -6.35 13.74
CA LEU A 212 -0.76 -5.51 14.85
C LEU A 212 -1.46 -4.16 14.72
N ARG A 213 -2.28 -3.81 15.70
CA ARG A 213 -3.05 -2.55 15.72
C ARG A 213 -2.65 -1.68 16.89
N ASP A 214 -2.62 -0.38 16.65
CA ASP A 214 -2.46 0.63 17.68
C ASP A 214 -3.72 0.68 18.56
N PRO A 215 -3.59 0.95 19.87
CA PRO A 215 -4.71 1.23 20.76
C PRO A 215 -5.75 2.18 20.14
N GLY A 216 -7.03 1.78 20.19
CA GLY A 216 -8.15 2.53 19.60
C GLY A 216 -8.31 2.38 18.08
N TYR A 217 -7.55 1.49 17.45
CA TYR A 217 -7.66 1.14 16.03
C TYR A 217 -7.87 -0.35 15.80
N GLU A 218 -8.47 -1.03 16.78
CA GLU A 218 -8.83 -2.45 16.72
C GLU A 218 -9.70 -2.74 15.50
N THR A 219 -9.64 -3.98 15.04
CA THR A 219 -10.50 -4.43 13.94
C THR A 219 -11.87 -4.82 14.48
N ILE A 220 -12.90 -4.52 13.71
CA ILE A 220 -14.30 -4.80 14.06
C ILE A 220 -14.71 -6.12 13.42
N ASP A 221 -15.33 -7.00 14.19
CA ASP A 221 -15.88 -8.25 13.64
C ASP A 221 -16.94 -7.92 12.56
N PRO A 222 -16.85 -8.49 11.34
CA PRO A 222 -17.86 -8.29 10.31
C PRO A 222 -19.30 -8.52 10.78
N ASP A 223 -19.54 -9.47 11.69
CA ASP A 223 -20.89 -9.79 12.18
C ASP A 223 -21.46 -8.67 13.08
N GLN A 224 -20.57 -7.90 13.73
CA GLN A 224 -20.96 -6.73 14.52
C GLN A 224 -21.35 -5.54 13.64
N LEU A 225 -20.89 -5.48 12.38
CA LEU A 225 -21.27 -4.42 11.43
C LEU A 225 -22.71 -4.56 10.93
N ILE A 226 -23.33 -5.73 11.12
CA ILE A 226 -24.71 -6.03 10.68
C ILE A 226 -25.72 -5.75 11.81
N THR A 227 -25.27 -5.71 13.07
CA THR A 227 -26.15 -5.45 14.21
C THR A 227 -26.38 -3.94 14.35
N PRO A 228 -27.64 -3.45 14.34
CA PRO A 228 -27.91 -2.05 14.66
C PRO A 228 -27.31 -1.75 16.03
N ALA A 229 -26.58 -0.64 16.16
CA ALA A 229 -26.13 -0.17 17.46
C ALA A 229 -27.34 -0.18 18.42
N PRO A 230 -27.22 -0.72 19.65
CA PRO A 230 -28.32 -0.66 20.59
C PRO A 230 -28.74 0.80 20.72
N THR A 231 -30.03 1.08 20.56
CA THR A 231 -30.59 2.41 20.73
C THR A 231 -30.27 2.86 22.14
N VAL A 232 -29.24 3.68 22.32
CA VAL A 232 -28.95 4.31 23.60
C VAL A 232 -30.09 5.27 23.85
N GLU A 233 -31.01 4.90 24.76
CA GLU A 233 -32.03 5.83 25.22
C GLU A 233 -31.32 7.07 25.82
N PRO A 234 -31.66 8.29 25.37
CA PRO A 234 -31.03 9.50 25.90
C PRO A 234 -31.41 9.66 27.37
N GLY A 235 -30.50 9.27 28.28
CA GLY A 235 -30.71 9.37 29.72
C GLY A 235 -29.89 8.42 30.58
N GLN A 236 -29.30 7.36 30.02
CA GLN A 236 -28.41 6.48 30.78
C GLN A 236 -26.95 6.91 30.60
N GLN A 237 -26.54 7.92 31.37
CA GLN A 237 -25.13 8.09 31.69
C GLN A 237 -24.73 6.93 32.60
N GLU A 238 -23.83 6.07 32.12
CA GLU A 238 -23.11 5.12 32.96
C GLU A 238 -22.27 5.92 33.97
N THR A 239 -22.87 6.28 35.11
CA THR A 239 -22.18 6.88 36.25
C THR A 239 -21.60 5.80 37.16
N GLY A 240 -20.89 4.84 36.56
CA GLY A 240 -20.03 3.90 37.28
C GLY A 240 -18.57 4.21 36.97
N PRO A 241 -17.62 4.02 37.89
CA PRO A 241 -16.22 3.88 37.47
C PRO A 241 -16.18 2.79 36.39
N PRO A 242 -15.37 2.94 35.32
CA PRO A 242 -15.27 1.92 34.29
C PRO A 242 -15.07 0.58 35.00
N GLY A 243 -15.96 -0.37 34.73
CA GLY A 243 -15.90 -1.70 35.33
C GLY A 243 -14.51 -2.27 35.16
N ALA A 244 -14.11 -3.18 36.04
CA ALA A 244 -12.84 -3.90 35.97
C ALA A 244 -12.66 -4.72 34.67
N ASP A 245 -13.63 -4.67 33.75
CA ASP A 245 -13.61 -5.15 32.37
C ASP A 245 -13.24 -4.05 31.36
N ALA A 246 -12.57 -2.96 31.79
CA ALA A 246 -11.76 -2.15 30.90
C ALA A 246 -10.73 -3.10 30.28
N ILE A 247 -11.12 -3.67 29.13
CA ILE A 247 -10.37 -4.64 28.34
C ILE A 247 -8.93 -4.17 28.36
N LEU A 248 -8.05 -4.96 28.96
CA LEU A 248 -6.61 -4.69 28.90
C LEU A 248 -6.25 -4.81 27.42
N GLU A 249 -6.29 -3.69 26.70
CA GLU A 249 -5.87 -3.61 25.32
C GLU A 249 -4.47 -4.22 25.26
N THR A 250 -4.33 -5.31 24.50
CA THR A 250 -3.05 -5.99 24.35
C THR A 250 -2.03 -5.00 23.84
N GLY A 251 -0.98 -4.75 24.62
CA GLY A 251 0.02 -3.76 24.27
C GLY A 251 0.67 -4.08 22.91
N ARG A 252 1.02 -3.04 22.15
CA ARG A 252 1.69 -3.18 20.83
C ARG A 252 2.88 -4.14 20.85
N ALA A 253 3.66 -4.12 21.94
CA ALA A 253 4.81 -5.01 22.13
C ALA A 253 4.41 -6.49 22.22
N GLU A 254 3.35 -6.81 22.95
CA GLU A 254 2.83 -8.19 23.09
C GLU A 254 2.27 -8.70 21.75
N GLN A 255 1.56 -7.85 21.00
CA GLN A 255 1.14 -8.18 19.64
C GLN A 255 2.35 -8.47 18.73
N ALA A 256 3.43 -7.69 18.84
CA ALA A 256 4.66 -7.89 18.09
C ALA A 256 5.37 -9.21 18.47
N GLU A 257 5.35 -9.62 19.74
CA GLU A 257 5.88 -10.91 20.21
C GLU A 257 5.16 -12.09 19.55
N VAL A 258 3.83 -12.02 19.44
CA VAL A 258 3.02 -13.04 18.75
C VAL A 258 3.38 -13.14 17.26
N ILE A 259 3.57 -12.00 16.60
CA ILE A 259 3.98 -11.96 15.19
C ILE A 259 5.40 -12.49 15.02
N ASP A 260 6.35 -12.07 15.87
CA ASP A 260 7.73 -12.56 15.85
C ASP A 260 7.78 -14.08 16.02
N ALA A 261 6.97 -14.64 16.93
CA ALA A 261 6.86 -16.07 17.14
C ALA A 261 6.39 -16.83 15.89
N ARG A 262 5.52 -16.23 15.07
CA ARG A 262 5.03 -16.80 13.81
C ARG A 262 6.07 -16.67 12.70
N VAL A 263 6.71 -15.50 12.57
CA VAL A 263 7.83 -15.28 11.64
C VAL A 263 8.97 -16.27 11.93
N ALA A 264 9.32 -16.47 13.20
CA ALA A 264 10.30 -17.46 13.64
C ALA A 264 9.93 -18.88 13.20
N ALA A 265 8.63 -19.23 13.25
CA ALA A 265 8.13 -20.54 12.82
C ALA A 265 8.36 -20.78 11.33
N VAL A 266 8.09 -19.75 10.50
CA VAL A 266 8.26 -19.80 9.04
C VAL A 266 9.73 -19.83 8.66
N LEU A 267 10.57 -19.00 9.29
CA LEU A 267 12.02 -19.01 9.07
C LEU A 267 12.65 -20.36 9.47
N ALA A 268 12.17 -20.99 10.54
CA ALA A 268 12.60 -22.33 10.93
C ALA A 268 12.07 -23.45 10.00
N ALA A 269 10.97 -23.20 9.29
CA ALA A 269 10.42 -24.13 8.30
C ALA A 269 11.22 -24.11 6.99
N THR A 270 11.73 -22.94 6.60
CA THR A 270 12.50 -22.67 5.38
C THR A 270 14.02 -22.79 5.58
N SER A 271 14.48 -22.96 6.81
CA SER A 271 15.90 -23.15 7.11
C SER A 271 16.44 -24.41 6.42
N GLY A 272 17.44 -24.23 5.56
CA GLY A 272 18.08 -25.32 4.82
C GLY A 272 17.36 -25.69 3.51
N THR A 273 16.37 -24.91 3.08
CA THR A 273 15.80 -24.98 1.73
C THR A 273 16.35 -23.83 0.87
N ASP A 274 16.09 -23.89 -0.43
CA ASP A 274 16.31 -22.84 -1.43
C ASP A 274 15.17 -21.81 -1.49
N ALA A 275 14.29 -21.81 -0.48
CA ALA A 275 13.10 -20.97 -0.49
C ALA A 275 13.45 -19.49 -0.29
N THR A 276 12.85 -18.63 -1.10
CA THR A 276 12.96 -17.18 -0.93
C THR A 276 11.82 -16.67 -0.05
N VAL A 277 12.17 -16.07 1.08
CA VAL A 277 11.21 -15.57 2.07
C VAL A 277 11.07 -14.06 1.96
N LEU A 278 9.88 -13.60 1.60
CA LEU A 278 9.49 -12.19 1.55
C LEU A 278 8.63 -11.87 2.78
N LEU A 279 9.17 -11.13 3.75
CA LEU A 279 8.40 -10.60 4.88
C LEU A 279 7.97 -9.17 4.54
N VAL A 280 6.66 -8.92 4.47
CA VAL A 280 6.12 -7.61 4.09
C VAL A 280 4.99 -7.21 5.03
N SER A 281 5.11 -6.05 5.65
CA SER A 281 4.01 -5.43 6.37
C SER A 281 3.16 -4.61 5.39
N LEU A 282 1.96 -5.12 5.12
CA LEU A 282 1.12 -4.76 3.95
C LEU A 282 0.14 -3.61 4.23
N ALA A 283 -0.11 -3.30 5.49
CA ALA A 283 -1.10 -2.32 5.94
C ALA A 283 -0.65 -1.57 7.20
N ASP A 284 -1.33 -0.47 7.54
CA ASP A 284 -1.02 0.34 8.72
C ASP A 284 -1.50 -0.32 10.03
N SER A 285 -0.96 0.11 11.17
CA SER A 285 -1.48 -0.27 12.50
C SER A 285 -2.63 0.62 12.98
N GLY A 286 -2.96 1.69 12.25
CA GLY A 286 -3.94 2.71 12.67
C GLY A 286 -3.41 4.13 12.51
N THR A 287 -2.09 4.30 12.60
CA THR A 287 -1.37 5.53 12.24
C THR A 287 -0.59 5.35 10.94
N SER A 288 -0.54 6.38 10.10
CA SER A 288 0.24 6.36 8.85
C SER A 288 1.74 6.38 9.16
N ALA A 289 2.44 5.31 8.82
CA ALA A 289 3.90 5.20 8.96
C ALA A 289 4.47 4.28 7.87
N LEU A 290 5.78 4.31 7.69
CA LEU A 290 6.44 3.30 6.88
C LEU A 290 6.43 1.94 7.59
N GLN A 291 6.13 0.90 6.83
CA GLN A 291 5.99 -0.47 7.36
C GLN A 291 7.23 -1.32 7.05
N LEU A 292 7.48 -2.36 7.84
CA LEU A 292 8.67 -3.22 7.69
C LEU A 292 8.61 -4.10 6.43
N ALA A 293 9.73 -4.22 5.71
CA ALA A 293 9.94 -5.27 4.72
C ALA A 293 11.34 -5.89 4.84
N ALA A 294 11.44 -7.19 4.57
CA ALA A 294 12.71 -7.90 4.52
C ALA A 294 12.67 -9.11 3.60
N VAL A 295 13.81 -9.45 3.02
CA VAL A 295 13.95 -10.62 2.14
C VAL A 295 15.15 -11.46 2.55
N VAL A 296 14.94 -12.77 2.61
CA VAL A 296 15.97 -13.79 2.79
C VAL A 296 15.92 -14.74 1.59
N GLY A 297 17.06 -15.00 0.95
CA GLY A 297 17.14 -15.84 -0.25
C GLY A 297 17.50 -15.04 -1.49
N GLU A 298 17.01 -15.49 -2.65
CA GLU A 298 17.35 -14.92 -3.96
C GLU A 298 16.14 -14.21 -4.55
N LEU A 299 16.30 -12.93 -4.87
CA LEU A 299 15.34 -12.20 -5.68
C LEU A 299 15.58 -12.53 -7.17
N PRO A 300 14.63 -12.20 -8.06
CA PRO A 300 14.85 -12.34 -9.51
C PRO A 300 16.08 -11.56 -10.03
N SER A 301 16.55 -10.56 -9.29
CA SER A 301 17.77 -9.80 -9.59
C SER A 301 19.07 -10.44 -9.05
N GLY A 302 18.99 -11.60 -8.38
CA GLY A 302 20.09 -12.27 -7.68
C GLY A 302 19.94 -12.23 -6.15
N GLU A 303 21.01 -12.57 -5.44
CA GLU A 303 21.02 -12.67 -3.97
C GLU A 303 20.50 -11.39 -3.29
N ALA A 304 19.52 -11.57 -2.40
CA ALA A 304 18.92 -10.47 -1.67
C ALA A 304 19.88 -9.93 -0.60
N THR A 305 20.58 -8.85 -0.91
CA THR A 305 21.51 -8.17 0.00
C THR A 305 21.22 -6.67 0.13
N GLY A 306 21.76 -6.04 1.16
CA GLY A 306 21.71 -4.58 1.32
C GLY A 306 20.31 -4.04 1.62
N LEU A 307 19.92 -2.99 0.88
CA LEU A 307 18.58 -2.40 0.97
C LEU A 307 17.71 -2.89 -0.19
N LEU A 308 16.41 -3.04 0.05
CA LEU A 308 15.44 -3.35 -1.00
C LEU A 308 15.08 -2.08 -1.77
N THR A 309 14.82 -2.19 -3.06
CA THR A 309 14.36 -1.07 -3.89
C THR A 309 13.39 -1.54 -4.97
N SER A 310 12.63 -0.59 -5.51
CA SER A 310 11.70 -0.81 -6.61
C SER A 310 11.74 0.39 -7.56
N ALA A 311 11.54 0.14 -8.86
CA ALA A 311 11.41 1.19 -9.86
C ALA A 311 10.17 2.07 -9.65
N SER A 312 9.17 1.59 -8.88
CA SER A 312 7.95 2.34 -8.53
C SER A 312 8.22 3.49 -7.55
N THR A 313 9.21 3.34 -6.67
CA THR A 313 9.62 4.37 -5.70
C THR A 313 10.89 5.11 -6.12
N ARG A 314 11.79 4.45 -6.86
CA ARG A 314 13.12 4.94 -7.26
C ARG A 314 13.98 5.41 -6.08
N GLN A 315 13.75 4.82 -4.91
CA GLN A 315 14.48 5.12 -3.68
C GLN A 315 14.92 3.82 -3.01
N ALA A 316 16.21 3.73 -2.66
CA ALA A 316 16.73 2.60 -1.90
C ALA A 316 16.09 2.57 -0.50
N GLY A 317 15.71 1.38 -0.06
CA GLY A 317 15.04 1.16 1.22
C GLY A 317 13.54 1.46 1.23
N LEU A 318 12.94 1.83 0.09
CA LEU A 318 11.51 2.18 0.00
C LEU A 318 10.81 1.39 -1.11
N LEU A 319 9.69 0.77 -0.76
CA LEU A 319 8.84 -0.08 -1.60
C LEU A 319 7.38 0.39 -1.51
N GLN A 320 6.52 -0.16 -2.36
CA GLN A 320 5.06 -0.05 -2.28
C GLN A 320 4.43 -1.43 -2.11
N THR A 321 3.25 -1.54 -1.49
CA THR A 321 2.53 -2.81 -1.41
C THR A 321 2.26 -3.41 -2.79
N ALA A 322 2.03 -2.56 -3.80
CA ALA A 322 1.83 -2.97 -5.19
C ALA A 322 3.06 -3.63 -5.84
N ASP A 323 4.26 -3.51 -5.25
CA ASP A 323 5.48 -4.17 -5.74
C ASP A 323 5.51 -5.67 -5.41
N VAL A 324 4.65 -6.15 -4.51
CA VAL A 324 4.65 -7.55 -4.09
C VAL A 324 4.22 -8.46 -5.24
N LEU A 325 3.09 -8.18 -5.92
CA LEU A 325 2.61 -9.01 -7.03
C LEU A 325 3.64 -9.18 -8.17
N PRO A 326 4.21 -8.11 -8.77
CA PRO A 326 5.20 -8.29 -9.83
C PRO A 326 6.42 -9.07 -9.35
N THR A 327 6.81 -8.94 -8.07
CA THR A 327 7.91 -9.72 -7.49
C THR A 327 7.57 -11.22 -7.42
N LEU A 328 6.35 -11.57 -6.98
CA LEU A 328 5.90 -12.95 -6.95
C LEU A 328 5.85 -13.55 -8.37
N LEU A 329 5.27 -12.82 -9.33
CA LEU A 329 5.18 -13.30 -10.71
C LEU A 329 6.55 -13.46 -11.36
N ALA A 330 7.49 -12.53 -11.11
CA ALA A 330 8.85 -12.64 -11.62
C ALA A 330 9.59 -13.85 -11.03
N GLY A 331 9.48 -14.10 -9.73
CA GLY A 331 10.11 -15.29 -9.13
C GLY A 331 9.44 -16.62 -9.51
N LEU A 332 8.20 -16.58 -10.03
CA LEU A 332 7.48 -17.75 -10.54
C LEU A 332 7.62 -17.91 -12.07
N ASP A 333 8.40 -17.04 -12.73
CA ASP A 333 8.59 -17.02 -14.19
C ASP A 333 7.29 -16.75 -14.97
N LEU A 334 6.40 -15.92 -14.42
CA LEU A 334 5.07 -15.59 -14.96
C LEU A 334 4.93 -14.14 -15.45
N THR A 335 6.03 -13.38 -15.56
CA THR A 335 5.97 -11.94 -15.89
C THR A 335 5.25 -11.63 -17.21
N ASP A 336 5.41 -12.48 -18.22
CA ASP A 336 4.80 -12.28 -19.55
C ASP A 336 3.30 -12.65 -19.61
N THR A 337 2.74 -13.18 -18.52
CA THR A 337 1.35 -13.67 -18.48
C THR A 337 0.37 -12.69 -17.85
N ALA A 338 0.87 -11.74 -17.06
CA ALA A 338 0.07 -10.74 -16.38
C ALA A 338 -0.04 -9.43 -17.19
N PRO A 339 -1.12 -8.67 -17.02
CA PRO A 339 -1.24 -7.32 -17.57
C PRO A 339 -0.21 -6.38 -16.94
N ASP A 340 -0.09 -5.18 -17.52
CA ASP A 340 0.76 -4.13 -16.96
C ASP A 340 0.36 -3.81 -15.51
N LEU A 341 1.30 -4.02 -14.58
CA LEU A 341 1.09 -3.80 -13.15
C LEU A 341 1.55 -2.40 -12.74
N SER A 342 0.93 -1.87 -11.68
CA SER A 342 1.27 -0.53 -11.16
C SER A 342 2.56 -0.50 -10.34
N GLY A 343 2.92 -1.63 -9.72
CA GLY A 343 4.17 -1.80 -8.98
C GLY A 343 5.33 -2.24 -9.88
N SER A 344 6.46 -2.56 -9.27
CA SER A 344 7.61 -3.13 -9.98
C SER A 344 8.29 -4.22 -9.13
N VAL A 345 9.06 -5.08 -9.78
CA VAL A 345 9.81 -6.15 -9.12
C VAL A 345 10.74 -5.55 -8.06
N ILE A 346 10.70 -6.11 -6.85
CA ILE A 346 11.60 -5.77 -5.75
C ILE A 346 12.98 -6.33 -6.07
N THR A 347 13.99 -5.47 -5.97
CA THR A 347 15.39 -5.81 -6.23
C THR A 347 16.27 -5.31 -5.09
N SER A 348 17.54 -5.74 -5.09
CA SER A 348 18.53 -5.26 -4.14
C SER A 348 19.23 -4.00 -4.63
N ALA A 349 19.51 -3.09 -3.70
CA ALA A 349 20.32 -1.91 -3.88
C ALA A 349 21.47 -1.87 -2.85
N PRO A 350 22.60 -1.24 -3.19
CA PRO A 350 23.65 -0.97 -2.22
C PRO A 350 23.10 -0.19 -1.02
N GLY A 351 23.66 -0.47 0.15
CA GLY A 351 23.30 0.22 1.37
C GLY A 351 24.39 0.09 2.42
N PRO A 352 24.14 0.59 3.65
CA PRO A 352 25.08 0.43 4.75
C PRO A 352 25.51 -1.03 4.94
N ALA A 353 26.80 -1.23 5.22
CA ALA A 353 27.41 -2.56 5.29
C ALA A 353 26.84 -3.44 6.42
N THR A 354 26.50 -2.84 7.56
CA THR A 354 25.96 -3.57 8.71
C THR A 354 24.44 -3.46 8.78
N GLY A 355 23.78 -4.54 9.22
CA GLY A 355 22.32 -4.53 9.40
C GLY A 355 21.84 -3.43 10.35
N THR A 356 22.56 -3.19 11.44
CA THR A 356 22.26 -2.08 12.37
C THR A 356 22.26 -0.71 11.67
N ALA A 357 23.24 -0.46 10.79
CA ALA A 357 23.29 0.78 10.04
C ALA A 357 22.19 0.87 8.96
N ARG A 358 21.77 -0.26 8.38
CA ARG A 358 20.61 -0.31 7.47
C ARG A 358 19.32 0.04 8.21
N VAL A 359 19.07 -0.57 9.38
CA VAL A 359 17.90 -0.23 10.22
C VAL A 359 17.91 1.24 10.61
N ALA A 360 19.06 1.80 10.99
CA ALA A 360 19.18 3.22 11.31
C ALA A 360 18.82 4.12 10.11
N ALA A 361 19.32 3.82 8.91
CA ALA A 361 18.98 4.57 7.70
C ALA A 361 17.48 4.50 7.35
N LEU A 362 16.86 3.35 7.60
CA LEU A 362 15.42 3.17 7.45
C LEU A 362 14.64 4.01 8.48
N ALA A 363 15.03 3.98 9.75
CA ALA A 363 14.41 4.78 10.80
C ALA A 363 14.53 6.30 10.54
N ASP A 364 15.68 6.76 10.02
CA ASP A 364 15.86 8.15 9.62
C ASP A 364 14.89 8.55 8.49
N THR A 365 14.71 7.66 7.50
CA THR A 365 13.76 7.87 6.40
C THR A 365 12.32 7.99 6.88
N ASP A 366 11.88 7.14 7.82
CA ASP A 366 10.54 7.22 8.42
C ASP A 366 10.34 8.53 9.21
N ARG A 367 11.37 8.95 9.96
CA ARG A 367 11.36 10.23 10.69
C ARG A 367 11.25 11.42 9.74
N LEU A 368 11.95 11.39 8.62
CA LEU A 368 11.87 12.42 7.57
C LEU A 368 10.47 12.45 6.92
N ALA A 369 9.91 11.29 6.60
CA ALA A 369 8.57 11.17 6.00
C ALA A 369 7.47 11.74 6.93
N THR A 370 7.54 11.44 8.23
CA THR A 370 6.60 11.98 9.23
C THR A 370 6.77 13.48 9.47
N GLN A 371 7.96 14.05 9.28
CA GLN A 371 8.16 15.51 9.37
C GLN A 371 7.62 16.26 8.14
N ILE A 372 7.88 15.75 6.93
CA ILE A 372 7.41 16.37 5.68
C ILE A 372 5.89 16.42 5.63
N THR A 373 5.22 15.34 6.01
CA THR A 373 3.75 15.27 6.02
C THR A 373 3.12 16.31 6.94
N ARG A 374 3.72 16.60 8.11
CA ARG A 374 3.24 17.67 9.00
C ARG A 374 3.45 19.07 8.40
N ALA A 375 4.55 19.31 7.71
CA ALA A 375 4.87 20.62 7.14
C ALA A 375 4.07 20.93 5.86
N ALA A 376 3.78 19.91 5.06
CA ALA A 376 3.11 20.04 3.76
C ALA A 376 1.71 20.67 3.88
N GLY A 377 0.95 20.36 4.93
CA GLY A 377 -0.40 20.92 5.13
C GLY A 377 -0.41 22.45 5.22
N GLY A 378 0.57 23.03 5.91
CA GLY A 378 0.72 24.49 6.01
C GLY A 378 1.19 25.13 4.71
N PHE A 379 2.07 24.46 3.97
CA PHE A 379 2.54 24.93 2.66
C PHE A 379 1.42 24.93 1.62
N THR A 380 0.69 23.83 1.47
CA THR A 380 -0.40 23.70 0.48
C THR A 380 -1.50 24.73 0.75
N THR A 381 -1.89 24.93 2.01
CA THR A 381 -2.87 25.95 2.38
C THR A 381 -2.39 27.36 2.01
N ARG A 382 -1.12 27.69 2.29
CA ARG A 382 -0.53 28.99 1.92
C ARG A 382 -0.47 29.17 0.40
N LEU A 383 -0.12 28.12 -0.34
CA LEU A 383 -0.09 28.15 -1.80
C LEU A 383 -1.48 28.39 -2.39
N MET A 384 -2.50 27.69 -1.88
CA MET A 384 -3.90 27.89 -2.28
C MET A 384 -4.38 29.32 -1.96
N LEU A 385 -4.06 29.84 -0.77
CA LEU A 385 -4.40 31.23 -0.40
C LEU A 385 -3.70 32.24 -1.31
N ALA A 386 -2.42 32.05 -1.60
CA ALA A 386 -1.68 32.91 -2.53
C ALA A 386 -2.28 32.88 -3.95
N GLN A 387 -2.68 31.70 -4.43
CA GLN A 387 -3.35 31.55 -5.71
C GLN A 387 -4.71 32.25 -5.73
N LEU A 388 -5.50 32.11 -4.67
CA LEU A 388 -6.80 32.78 -4.55
C LEU A 388 -6.65 34.31 -4.50
N LEU A 389 -5.66 34.82 -3.76
CA LEU A 389 -5.33 36.24 -3.72
C LEU A 389 -4.92 36.78 -5.09
N LEU A 390 -4.12 36.03 -5.85
CA LEU A 390 -3.73 36.39 -7.22
C LEU A 390 -4.95 36.49 -8.15
N VAL A 391 -5.88 35.53 -8.08
CA VAL A 391 -7.11 35.54 -8.88
C VAL A 391 -8.00 36.74 -8.50
N VAL A 392 -8.15 37.02 -7.21
CA VAL A 392 -8.92 38.18 -6.72
C VAL A 392 -8.27 39.49 -7.18
N ALA A 393 -6.95 39.62 -7.04
CA ALA A 393 -6.21 40.80 -7.48
C ALA A 393 -6.34 41.04 -8.99
N ALA A 394 -6.22 39.97 -9.80
CA ALA A 394 -6.44 40.05 -11.24
C ALA A 394 -7.89 40.48 -11.59
N GLY A 395 -8.89 39.91 -10.89
CA GLY A 395 -10.29 40.30 -11.02
C GLY A 395 -10.54 41.77 -10.69
N LEU A 396 -9.94 42.28 -9.62
CA LEU A 396 -10.03 43.69 -9.21
C LEU A 396 -9.36 44.63 -10.23
N LEU A 397 -8.17 44.27 -10.74
CA LEU A 397 -7.48 45.05 -11.76
C LEU A 397 -8.29 45.14 -13.07
N LEU A 398 -8.92 44.04 -13.50
CA LEU A 398 -9.83 44.02 -14.65
C LEU A 398 -11.09 44.85 -14.39
N TRP A 399 -11.64 44.78 -13.18
CA TRP A 399 -12.80 45.57 -12.77
C TRP A 399 -12.49 47.09 -12.74
N TRP A 400 -11.30 47.48 -12.28
CA TRP A 400 -10.86 48.89 -12.20
C TRP A 400 -10.54 49.46 -13.59
N SER A 401 -9.82 48.70 -14.42
CA SER A 401 -9.54 49.09 -15.80
C SER A 401 -10.80 49.17 -16.67
N GLY A 402 -11.85 48.41 -16.35
CA GLY A 402 -13.17 48.53 -16.98
C GLY A 402 -13.99 49.75 -16.54
N ARG A 403 -13.72 50.30 -15.33
CA ARG A 403 -14.37 51.50 -14.79
C ARG A 403 -13.66 52.81 -15.17
N GLY A 404 -12.37 52.76 -15.46
CA GLY A 404 -11.61 53.87 -16.03
C GLY A 404 -12.00 54.11 -17.49
N GLY A 405 -13.13 54.78 -17.72
CA GLY A 405 -13.51 55.27 -19.05
C GLY A 405 -12.41 56.15 -19.62
N TRP A 406 -11.63 55.61 -20.55
CA TRP A 406 -10.68 56.37 -21.35
C TRP A 406 -11.48 57.35 -22.22
N ALA A 407 -11.57 58.61 -21.78
CA ALA A 407 -12.00 59.73 -22.59
C ALA A 407 -10.92 59.97 -23.67
N GLY A 408 -11.00 59.21 -24.77
CA GLY A 408 -10.20 59.48 -25.95
C GLY A 408 -10.60 60.83 -26.56
N PRO A 409 -9.64 61.63 -27.07
CA PRO A 409 -9.94 62.93 -27.66
C PRO A 409 -10.83 62.73 -28.90
N ALA A 410 -11.88 63.55 -29.01
CA ALA A 410 -12.82 63.52 -30.11
C ALA A 410 -12.08 63.74 -31.45
N GLY A 411 -11.93 62.65 -32.22
CA GLY A 411 -11.50 62.72 -33.61
C GLY A 411 -12.56 63.44 -34.44
N ARG A 412 -12.26 64.66 -34.89
CA ARG A 412 -13.04 65.39 -35.90
C ARG A 412 -13.13 64.53 -37.17
N LEU A 413 -14.35 64.09 -37.51
CA LEU A 413 -14.70 63.62 -38.85
C LEU A 413 -14.80 64.84 -39.77
N LEU A 414 -13.80 65.03 -40.63
CA LEU A 414 -13.92 65.87 -41.83
C LEU A 414 -14.63 65.03 -42.90
N VAL A 415 -15.83 65.44 -43.26
CA VAL A 415 -16.56 64.99 -44.46
C VAL A 415 -16.05 65.81 -45.65
N PRO A 416 -15.53 65.21 -46.73
CA PRO A 416 -15.38 65.92 -47.99
C PRO A 416 -16.71 65.85 -48.74
N GLY A 417 -17.33 67.02 -48.92
CA GLY A 417 -18.45 67.20 -49.82
C GLY A 417 -18.01 67.20 -51.28
N LEU A 418 -18.88 66.65 -52.12
CA LEU A 418 -18.83 66.66 -53.58
C LEU A 418 -18.52 68.04 -54.17
N ARG A 419 -17.58 68.07 -55.13
CA ARG A 419 -17.82 68.53 -56.51
C ARG A 419 -16.77 67.96 -57.46
#